data_AF-A0A8J4TVD4-F1
#
_entry.id   AF-A0A8J4TVD4-F1
#
_cell.length_a   1.000
_cell.length_b   1.000
_cell.length_c   1.000
_cell.angle_alpha   90.00
_cell.angle_beta   90.00
_cell.angle_gamma   90.00
#
_symmetry.space_group_name_H-M   'P 1'
#
loop_
_entity.id
_entity.type
_entity.pdbx_description
1 polymer ?
#
loop_
_entity_poly.entity_id
_entity_poly.type
_entity_poly.pdbx_seq_one_letter_code
_entity_poly.pdbx_strand_id
1 'polypeptide(L)'
;MSDCELILASWGKVENNLAAYGGEVLTRLFTEHPDTQKLFPKFVGIPCGELAGNAGVADHGKTVLTKLGEILRAKGSNEVIKPLATTHANKHKIALNNFK
;
A
#
# COMPACT_ATOMS: atom_id res chain seq x y z
N MET A 1 4.88 -25.45 -3.93
CA MET A 1 5.15 -24.08 -3.48
C MET A 1 3.81 -23.37 -3.45
N SER A 2 3.40 -22.84 -2.31
CA SER A 2 2.17 -22.04 -2.20
C SER A 2 2.33 -20.71 -2.93
N ASP A 3 1.22 -20.07 -3.31
CA ASP A 3 1.26 -18.75 -3.95
C ASP A 3 1.99 -17.72 -3.08
N CYS A 4 1.81 -17.79 -1.75
CA CYS A 4 2.55 -16.94 -0.82
C CYS A 4 4.07 -17.17 -0.90
N GLU A 5 4.53 -18.41 -1.09
CA GLU A 5 5.96 -18.71 -1.23
C GLU A 5 6.53 -18.22 -2.56
N LEU A 6 5.75 -18.31 -3.65
CA LEU A 6 6.15 -17.73 -4.94
C LEU A 6 6.30 -16.21 -4.85
N ILE A 7 5.35 -15.53 -4.19
CA ILE A 7 5.43 -14.08 -3.98
C ILE A 7 6.65 -13.75 -3.11
N LEU A 8 6.84 -14.44 -1.98
CA LEU A 8 7.94 -14.21 -1.04
C LEU A 8 9.33 -14.41 -1.69
N ALA A 9 9.46 -15.29 -2.68
CA ALA A 9 10.72 -15.48 -3.43
C ALA A 9 11.17 -14.21 -4.17
N SER A 10 10.23 -13.36 -4.57
CA SER A 10 10.51 -12.06 -5.21
C SER A 10 10.48 -10.88 -4.23
N TRP A 11 9.78 -11.04 -3.10
CA TRP A 11 9.50 -9.97 -2.14
C TRP A 11 10.75 -9.35 -1.50
N GLY A 12 11.84 -10.11 -1.34
CA GLY A 12 13.11 -9.58 -0.81
C GLY A 12 13.67 -8.42 -1.64
N LYS A 13 13.38 -8.36 -2.94
CA LYS A 13 13.77 -7.22 -3.80
C LYS A 13 12.97 -5.96 -3.44
N VAL A 14 11.70 -6.12 -3.06
CA VAL A 14 10.80 -5.04 -2.64
C VAL A 14 11.20 -4.55 -1.25
N GLU A 15 11.47 -5.46 -0.31
CA GLU A 15 11.85 -5.13 1.07
C GLU A 15 13.11 -4.26 1.15
N ASN A 16 14.07 -4.46 0.24
CA ASN A 16 15.29 -3.65 0.19
C ASN A 16 15.06 -2.18 -0.23
N ASN A 17 13.91 -1.85 -0.82
CA ASN A 17 13.63 -0.51 -1.35
C ASN A 17 12.16 -0.07 -1.10
N LEU A 18 11.60 -0.39 0.07
CA LEU A 18 10.18 -0.18 0.38
C LEU A 18 9.69 1.26 0.17
N ALA A 19 10.51 2.27 0.47
CA ALA A 19 10.12 3.67 0.27
C ALA A 19 10.01 4.03 -1.21
N ALA A 20 10.98 3.60 -2.03
CA ALA A 20 10.97 3.85 -3.46
C ALA A 20 9.79 3.15 -4.13
N TYR A 21 9.67 1.84 -3.96
CA TYR A 21 8.56 1.07 -4.56
C TYR A 21 7.20 1.45 -3.97
N GLY A 22 7.13 1.78 -2.68
CA GLY A 22 5.90 2.26 -2.06
C GLY A 22 5.44 3.59 -2.65
N GLY A 23 6.39 4.52 -2.88
CA GLY A 23 6.12 5.78 -3.56
C GLY A 23 5.64 5.57 -4.99
N GLU A 24 6.27 4.66 -5.75
CA GLU A 24 5.84 4.31 -7.10
C GLU A 24 4.43 3.71 -7.14
N VAL A 25 4.12 2.79 -6.22
CA VAL A 25 2.79 2.18 -6.10
C VAL A 25 1.71 3.23 -5.86
N LEU A 26 1.90 4.13 -4.89
CA LEU A 26 0.91 5.16 -4.60
C LEU A 26 0.83 6.23 -5.68
N THR A 27 1.97 6.62 -6.27
CA THR A 27 2.00 7.55 -7.41
C THR A 27 1.19 6.99 -8.58
N ARG A 28 1.41 5.72 -8.92
CA ARG A 28 0.67 5.03 -9.97
C ARG A 28 -0.81 4.92 -9.64
N LEU A 29 -1.16 4.54 -8.41
CA LEU A 29 -2.55 4.47 -7.93
C LEU A 29 -3.28 5.80 -8.10
N PHE A 30 -2.68 6.90 -7.67
CA PHE A 30 -3.29 8.24 -7.78
C PHE A 30 -3.32 8.75 -9.23
N THR A 31 -2.38 8.33 -10.07
CA THR A 31 -2.35 8.70 -11.49
C THR A 31 -3.42 7.95 -12.29
N GLU A 32 -3.50 6.62 -12.12
CA GLU A 32 -4.43 5.76 -12.88
C GLU A 32 -5.85 5.76 -12.28
N HIS A 33 -5.97 6.03 -10.98
CA HIS A 33 -7.24 6.12 -10.26
C HIS A 33 -7.31 7.38 -9.37
N PRO A 34 -7.45 8.59 -9.95
CA PRO A 34 -7.39 9.86 -9.20
C PRO A 34 -8.38 9.98 -8.04
N ASP A 35 -9.53 9.31 -8.12
CA ASP A 35 -10.51 9.29 -7.02
C ASP A 35 -9.96 8.66 -5.74
N THR A 36 -8.96 7.79 -5.83
CA THR A 36 -8.32 7.17 -4.67
C THR A 36 -7.49 8.16 -3.87
N GLN A 37 -6.90 9.19 -4.50
CA GLN A 37 -6.13 10.24 -3.80
C GLN A 37 -7.02 11.01 -2.81
N LYS A 38 -8.31 11.18 -3.14
CA LYS A 38 -9.31 11.82 -2.27
C LYS A 38 -9.50 11.09 -0.93
N LEU A 39 -9.16 9.81 -0.87
CA LEU A 39 -9.22 8.98 0.34
C LEU A 39 -8.05 9.23 1.30
N PHE A 40 -7.04 10.00 0.87
CA PHE A 40 -5.85 10.34 1.66
C PHE A 40 -5.80 11.85 1.95
N PRO A 41 -6.43 12.34 3.03
CA PRO A 41 -6.52 13.78 3.32
C PRO A 41 -5.17 14.52 3.33
N LYS A 42 -4.07 13.83 3.67
CA LYS A 42 -2.71 14.39 3.67
C LYS A 42 -2.14 14.63 2.27
N PHE A 43 -2.67 13.95 1.26
CA PHE A 43 -2.16 13.96 -0.11
C PHE A 43 -3.16 14.59 -1.08
N VAL A 44 -4.39 14.88 -0.65
CA VAL A 44 -5.36 15.63 -1.45
C VAL A 44 -4.76 16.99 -1.81
N GLY A 45 -4.69 17.28 -3.12
CA GLY A 45 -4.17 18.54 -3.64
C GLY A 45 -2.71 18.51 -4.08
N ILE A 46 -1.96 17.43 -3.82
CA ILE A 46 -0.65 17.25 -4.45
C ILE A 46 -0.87 17.06 -5.95
N PRO A 47 -0.29 17.91 -6.83
CA PRO A 47 -0.43 17.76 -8.27
C PRO A 47 0.16 16.43 -8.75
N CYS A 48 -0.43 15.84 -9.80
CA CYS A 48 0.02 14.55 -10.34
C CYS A 48 1.53 14.53 -10.68
N GLY A 49 2.06 15.63 -11.22
CA GLY A 49 3.49 15.77 -11.55
C GLY A 49 4.42 15.87 -10.34
N GLU A 50 3.87 16.06 -9.13
CA GLU A 50 4.63 16.20 -7.88
C GLU A 50 4.45 15.00 -6.94
N LEU A 51 3.62 14.02 -7.32
CA LEU A 51 3.46 12.77 -6.56
C LEU A 51 4.75 11.96 -6.56
N ALA A 52 5.37 11.82 -7.73
CA ALA A 52 6.67 11.19 -7.89
C ALA A 52 7.74 12.02 -7.16
N GLY A 53 8.48 11.39 -6.24
CA GLY A 53 9.48 12.07 -5.43
C GLY A 53 8.94 12.76 -4.17
N ASN A 54 7.62 12.74 -3.92
CA ASN A 54 7.08 13.24 -2.66
C ASN A 54 7.43 12.29 -1.49
N ALA A 55 8.23 12.78 -0.54
CA ALA A 55 8.69 11.99 0.61
C ALA A 55 7.53 11.47 1.47
N GLY A 56 6.47 12.26 1.66
CA GLY A 56 5.30 11.84 2.44
C GLY A 56 4.52 10.70 1.78
N VAL A 57 4.41 10.72 0.44
CA VAL A 57 3.82 9.62 -0.34
C VAL A 57 4.70 8.37 -0.23
N ALA A 58 6.02 8.51 -0.38
CA ALA A 58 6.97 7.41 -0.25
C ALA A 58 6.93 6.76 1.15
N ASP A 59 6.88 7.55 2.21
CA ASP A 59 6.79 7.05 3.59
C ASP A 59 5.47 6.33 3.87
N HIS A 60 4.36 6.81 3.30
CA HIS A 60 3.09 6.12 3.42
C HIS A 60 3.07 4.83 2.61
N GLY A 61 3.62 4.83 1.40
CA GLY A 61 3.79 3.64 0.57
C GLY A 61 4.65 2.58 1.26
N LYS A 62 5.74 2.99 1.91
CA LYS A 62 6.56 2.11 2.78
C LYS A 62 5.71 1.45 3.86
N THR A 63 4.83 2.21 4.53
CA THR A 63 3.94 1.68 5.56
C THR A 63 3.02 0.58 5.01
N VAL A 64 2.44 0.81 3.83
CA VAL A 64 1.57 -0.16 3.14
C VAL A 64 2.35 -1.43 2.78
N LEU A 65 3.50 -1.30 2.13
CA LEU A 65 4.30 -2.46 1.70
C LEU A 65 4.89 -3.24 2.88
N THR A 66 5.32 -2.57 3.96
CA THR A 66 5.73 -3.27 5.19
C THR A 66 4.62 -4.17 5.72
N LYS A 67 3.38 -3.64 5.81
CA LYS A 67 2.24 -4.42 6.29
C LYS A 67 1.88 -5.57 5.35
N LEU A 68 1.95 -5.35 4.04
CA LEU A 68 1.73 -6.41 3.04
C LEU A 68 2.77 -7.54 3.19
N GLY A 69 4.04 -7.21 3.42
CA GLY A 69 5.08 -8.20 3.70
C GLY A 69 4.79 -9.06 4.94
N GLU A 70 4.33 -8.45 6.03
CA GLU A 70 3.90 -9.17 7.22
C GLU A 70 2.72 -10.13 6.93
N ILE A 71 1.73 -9.69 6.14
CA ILE A 71 0.59 -10.52 5.74
C ILE A 71 1.04 -11.72 4.89
N LEU A 72 1.94 -11.50 3.92
CA LEU A 72 2.50 -12.58 3.08
C LEU A 72 3.23 -13.63 3.93
N ARG A 73 3.99 -13.20 4.93
CA ARG A 73 4.71 -14.09 5.86
C ARG A 73 3.79 -14.83 6.81
N ALA A 74 2.60 -14.29 7.08
CA ALA A 74 1.56 -14.93 7.87
C ALA A 74 0.82 -16.05 7.13
N LYS A 75 1.09 -16.25 5.83
CA LYS A 75 0.66 -17.40 5.00
C LYS A 75 -0.81 -17.80 5.20
N GLY A 76 -1.72 -16.82 5.15
CA GLY A 76 -3.17 -17.05 5.24
C GLY A 76 -3.76 -16.93 6.65
N SER A 77 -2.97 -16.57 7.67
CA SER A 77 -3.51 -16.22 8.98
C SER A 77 -4.25 -14.87 8.94
N ASN A 78 -5.50 -14.87 9.39
CA ASN A 78 -6.34 -13.66 9.43
C ASN A 78 -5.98 -12.71 10.58
N GLU A 79 -5.18 -13.14 11.56
CA GLU A 79 -4.86 -12.31 12.74
C GLU A 79 -4.14 -11.01 12.36
N VAL A 80 -3.27 -11.06 11.35
CA VAL A 80 -2.53 -9.88 10.87
C VAL A 80 -3.44 -8.92 10.08
N ILE A 81 -4.53 -9.43 9.50
CA ILE A 81 -5.46 -8.66 8.66
C ILE A 81 -6.54 -7.96 9.50
N LYS A 82 -6.99 -8.55 10.62
CA LYS A 82 -8.09 -7.99 11.45
C LYS A 82 -7.90 -6.51 11.82
N PRO A 83 -6.74 -6.04 12.31
CA PRO A 83 -6.55 -4.62 12.63
C PRO A 83 -6.61 -3.73 11.38
N LEU A 84 -6.11 -4.23 10.25
CA LEU A 84 -6.15 -3.52 8.97
C LEU A 84 -7.58 -3.35 8.49
N ALA A 85 -8.36 -4.43 8.47
CA ALA A 85 -9.77 -4.41 8.10
C ALA A 85 -10.58 -3.46 9.00
N THR A 86 -10.33 -3.49 10.32
CA THR A 86 -11.02 -2.64 11.29
C THR A 86 -10.76 -1.16 11.03
N THR A 87 -9.49 -0.78 10.82
CA THR A 87 -9.13 0.63 10.57
C THR A 87 -9.62 1.11 9.21
N HIS A 88 -9.49 0.29 8.17
CA HIS A 88 -9.89 0.69 6.82
C HIS A 88 -11.41 0.80 6.67
N ALA A 89 -12.18 -0.09 7.31
CA ALA A 89 -13.64 -0.01 7.32
C ALA A 89 -14.15 1.14 8.21
N ASN A 90 -13.65 1.24 9.45
CA ASN A 90 -14.30 2.09 10.45
C ASN A 90 -13.69 3.49 10.57
N LYS A 91 -12.40 3.66 10.30
CA LYS A 91 -11.69 4.94 10.43
C LYS A 91 -11.46 5.60 9.09
N HIS A 92 -10.85 4.90 8.15
CA HIS A 92 -10.46 5.46 6.85
C HIS A 92 -11.60 5.42 5.82
N LYS A 93 -12.66 4.62 6.09
CA LYS A 93 -13.85 4.49 5.24
C LYS A 93 -13.52 4.07 3.80
N ILE A 94 -12.60 3.11 3.66
CA ILE A 94 -12.13 2.62 2.36
C ILE A 94 -13.04 1.48 1.87
N ALA A 95 -13.69 1.70 0.73
CA ALA A 95 -14.49 0.68 0.07
C ALA A 95 -13.60 -0.43 -0.53
N LEU A 96 -14.10 -1.67 -0.56
CA LEU A 96 -13.35 -2.86 -0.97
C LEU A 96 -12.78 -2.79 -2.40
N ASN A 97 -13.42 -2.03 -3.28
CA ASN A 97 -12.94 -1.85 -4.65
C ASN A 97 -11.57 -1.18 -4.74
N ASN A 98 -11.16 -0.39 -3.73
CA ASN A 98 -9.85 0.28 -3.71
C ASN A 98 -8.69 -0.65 -3.33
N PHE A 99 -8.96 -1.92 -3.03
CA PHE A 99 -7.94 -2.94 -2.75
C PHE A 99 -7.77 -3.95 -3.90
N LYS A 100 -8.49 -3.79 -5.00
CA LYS A 100 -8.47 -4.70 -6.16
C LYS A 100 -7.39 -4.33 -7.16
#